data_AF-A0A5C6C297-F1
#
_entry.id   AF-A0A5C6C297-F1
#
_cell.length_a   1.000
_cell.length_b   1.000
_cell.length_c   1.000
_cell.angle_alpha   90.00
_cell.angle_beta   90.00
_cell.angle_gamma   90.00
#
_symmetry.space_group_name_H-M   'P 1'
#
loop_
_entity.id
_entity.type
_entity.pdbx_description
1 polymer ?
#
loop_
_entity_poly.entity_id
_entity_poly.type
_entity_poly.pdbx_seq_one_letter_code
_entity_poly.pdbx_strand_id
1 'polypeptide(L)'
;MTDPKSTQRISQLLILLPGVTNARLRRSDASAAINAVVGCESLVGFDAIARCAAGANVIASLGRSESTSFRKLEPVPFWNCEVRFDDAKVESPSVCERFGFYVASFLYNEAIIDDTCLDELEMAWSVHFSREP
;
A
#
# COMPACT_ATOMS: atom_id res chain seq x y z
N MET A 1 12.19 1.55 -13.27
CA MET A 1 12.53 2.25 -12.00
C MET A 1 11.30 3.04 -11.63
N THR A 2 10.79 2.91 -10.41
CA THR A 2 9.54 3.58 -9.99
C THR A 2 9.69 5.10 -10.01
N ASP A 3 8.76 5.80 -10.66
CA ASP A 3 8.69 7.27 -10.71
C ASP A 3 8.46 7.85 -9.29
N PRO A 4 9.20 8.89 -8.86
CA PRO A 4 8.89 9.63 -7.64
C PRO A 4 7.41 10.03 -7.50
N LYS A 5 6.72 10.37 -8.59
CA LYS A 5 5.27 10.68 -8.55
C LYS A 5 4.44 9.47 -8.14
N SER A 6 4.81 8.26 -8.56
CA SER A 6 4.16 7.02 -8.10
C SER A 6 4.30 6.86 -6.59
N THR A 7 5.50 7.08 -6.02
CA THR A 7 5.68 6.97 -4.56
C THR A 7 4.86 7.99 -3.78
N GLN A 8 4.72 9.22 -4.30
CA GLN A 8 3.88 10.24 -3.69
C GLN A 8 2.39 9.86 -3.74
N ARG A 9 1.90 9.41 -4.91
CA ARG A 9 0.51 8.96 -5.09
C ARG A 9 0.15 7.82 -4.15
N ILE A 10 1.03 6.83 -4.03
CA ILE A 10 0.83 5.68 -3.14
C ILE A 10 0.78 6.15 -1.68
N SER A 11 1.65 7.08 -1.28
CA SER A 11 1.61 7.67 0.06
C SER A 11 0.29 8.39 0.34
N GLN A 12 -0.27 9.07 -0.65
CA GLN A 12 -1.56 9.76 -0.53
C GLN A 12 -2.72 8.76 -0.40
N LEU A 13 -2.74 7.71 -1.24
CA LEU A 13 -3.76 6.66 -1.17
C LEU A 13 -3.74 5.92 0.16
N LEU A 14 -2.56 5.58 0.68
CA LEU A 14 -2.44 4.92 1.98
C LEU A 14 -3.07 5.72 3.13
N ILE A 15 -2.95 7.05 3.10
CA ILE A 15 -3.56 7.93 4.12
C ILE A 15 -5.10 7.94 4.03
N LEU A 16 -5.67 7.62 2.86
CA LEU A 16 -7.12 7.54 2.68
C LEU A 16 -7.71 6.22 3.20
N LEU A 17 -6.89 5.22 3.49
CA LEU A 17 -7.38 3.94 4.02
C LEU A 17 -8.01 4.14 5.41
N PRO A 18 -9.21 3.59 5.66
CA PRO A 18 -9.87 3.71 6.96
C PRO A 18 -8.97 3.21 8.10
N GLY A 19 -8.72 4.07 9.09
CA GLY A 19 -7.89 3.72 10.25
C GLY A 19 -6.37 3.84 10.05
N VAL A 20 -5.91 4.37 8.91
CA VAL A 20 -4.52 4.79 8.71
C VAL A 20 -4.36 6.26 9.15
N THR A 21 -3.42 6.52 10.05
CA THR A 21 -3.15 7.88 10.59
C THR A 21 -1.96 8.55 9.95
N ASN A 22 -1.01 7.76 9.44
CA ASN A 22 0.12 8.26 8.69
C ASN A 22 0.66 7.19 7.74
N ALA A 23 1.19 7.61 6.60
CA ALA A 23 1.95 6.74 5.71
C ALA A 23 3.13 7.52 5.14
N ARG A 24 4.31 6.91 5.15
CA ARG A 24 5.51 7.49 4.57
C ARG A 24 6.28 6.43 3.78
N LEU A 25 6.43 6.68 2.48
CA LEU A 25 7.32 5.89 1.63
C LEU A 25 8.70 6.52 1.60
N ARG A 26 9.74 5.71 1.76
CA ARG A 26 11.14 6.11 1.63
C ARG A 26 11.89 5.11 0.78
N ARG A 27 12.64 5.61 -0.20
CA ARG A 27 13.64 4.80 -0.89
C ARG A 27 14.79 4.54 0.07
N SER A 28 15.26 3.30 0.12
CA SER A 28 16.47 2.94 0.85
C SER A 28 17.69 3.44 0.07
N ASP A 29 18.59 4.18 0.71
CA ASP A 29 19.83 4.62 0.05
C ASP A 29 20.81 3.45 -0.17
N ALA A 30 20.68 2.39 0.64
CA ALA A 30 21.55 1.22 0.64
C ALA A 30 21.05 0.07 -0.25
N SER A 31 19.82 0.14 -0.77
CA SER A 31 19.23 -0.92 -1.60
C SER A 31 18.26 -0.35 -2.63
N ALA A 32 18.03 -1.07 -3.73
CA ALA A 32 16.97 -0.75 -4.67
C ALA A 32 15.59 -1.15 -4.09
N ALA A 33 15.29 -0.72 -2.87
CA ALA A 33 14.06 -1.01 -2.17
C ALA A 33 13.34 0.27 -1.75
N ILE A 34 12.01 0.22 -1.73
CA ILE A 34 11.15 1.26 -1.16
C ILE A 34 10.55 0.67 0.12
N ASN A 35 10.63 1.40 1.22
CA ASN A 35 10.01 1.04 2.48
C ASN A 35 8.84 1.98 2.75
N ALA A 36 7.64 1.43 2.95
CA ALA A 36 6.52 2.16 3.53
C ALA A 36 6.46 1.90 5.02
N VAL A 37 6.42 2.98 5.80
CA VAL A 37 6.05 2.95 7.23
C VAL A 37 4.65 3.52 7.33
N VAL A 38 3.71 2.73 7.83
CA VAL A 38 2.29 3.08 7.89
C VAL A 38 1.78 2.94 9.32
N GLY A 39 1.34 4.04 9.91
CA GLY A 39 0.70 4.04 11.22
C GLY A 39 -0.80 3.80 11.11
N CYS A 40 -1.30 2.78 11.82
CA CYS A 40 -2.71 2.42 11.89
C CYS A 40 -3.23 2.58 13.33
N GLU A 41 -4.40 3.20 13.49
CA GLU A 41 -5.11 3.29 14.79
C GLU A 41 -6.16 2.19 14.98
N SER A 42 -6.46 1.42 13.92
CA SER A 42 -7.42 0.32 13.96
C SER A 42 -6.97 -0.88 13.14
N LEU A 43 -7.57 -2.04 13.44
CA LEU A 43 -7.41 -3.30 12.68
C LEU A 43 -7.84 -3.16 11.22
N VAL A 44 -8.80 -2.29 10.91
CA VAL A 44 -9.32 -2.11 9.54
C VAL A 44 -8.23 -1.61 8.61
N GLY A 45 -7.46 -0.60 9.05
CA GLY A 45 -6.35 -0.06 8.27
C GLY A 45 -5.27 -1.11 8.03
N PHE A 46 -4.97 -1.91 9.06
CA PHE A 46 -4.03 -3.01 8.93
C PHE A 46 -4.52 -4.07 7.94
N ASP A 47 -5.77 -4.52 8.05
CA ASP A 47 -6.36 -5.53 7.18
C ASP A 47 -6.38 -5.08 5.72
N ALA A 48 -6.68 -3.80 5.47
CA ALA A 48 -6.63 -3.23 4.13
C ALA A 48 -5.21 -3.29 3.55
N ILE A 49 -4.19 -2.88 4.32
CA ILE A 49 -2.78 -2.95 3.89
C ILE A 49 -2.37 -4.40 3.62
N ALA A 50 -2.75 -5.34 4.49
CA ALA A 50 -2.42 -6.76 4.34
C ALA A 50 -3.06 -7.36 3.09
N ARG A 51 -4.33 -7.04 2.79
CA ARG A 51 -5.01 -7.47 1.56
C ARG A 51 -4.32 -6.92 0.32
N CYS A 52 -3.96 -5.63 0.33
CA CYS A 52 -3.26 -5.00 -0.78
C CYS A 52 -1.87 -5.61 -0.99
N ALA A 53 -1.14 -5.86 0.09
CA ALA A 53 0.17 -6.50 0.06
C ALA A 53 0.08 -7.93 -0.51
N ALA A 54 -0.90 -8.72 -0.07
CA ALA A 54 -1.15 -10.05 -0.59
C ALA A 54 -1.46 -10.04 -2.09
N GLY A 55 -2.34 -9.13 -2.55
CA GLY A 55 -2.65 -8.97 -3.98
C GLY A 55 -1.43 -8.57 -4.81
N ALA A 56 -0.59 -7.68 -4.28
CA ALA A 56 0.64 -7.25 -4.93
C ALA A 56 1.80 -8.25 -4.82
N ASN A 57 1.61 -9.37 -4.12
CA ASN A 57 2.65 -10.33 -3.76
C ASN A 57 3.84 -9.67 -3.02
N VAL A 58 3.51 -8.87 -2.01
CA VAL A 58 4.43 -8.11 -1.16
C VAL A 58 4.26 -8.52 0.30
N ILE A 59 5.35 -8.52 1.04
CA ILE A 59 5.33 -8.79 2.48
C ILE A 59 5.08 -7.49 3.25
N ALA A 60 4.02 -7.50 4.06
CA ALA A 60 3.76 -6.50 5.09
C ALA A 60 4.04 -7.12 6.46
N SER A 61 4.88 -6.46 7.26
CA SER A 61 5.22 -6.85 8.61
C SER A 61 4.76 -5.80 9.62
N LEU A 62 4.48 -6.22 10.85
CA LEU A 62 4.27 -5.30 11.95
C LEU A 62 5.63 -4.85 12.50
N GLY A 63 5.81 -3.55 12.71
CA GLY A 63 7.06 -2.94 13.19
C GLY A 63 7.38 -3.19 14.68
N ARG A 64 6.76 -4.19 15.33
CA ARG A 64 7.17 -4.67 16.66
C ARG A 64 7.81 -6.05 16.50
N SER A 65 9.05 -6.19 16.96
CA SER A 65 9.96 -7.32 16.71
C SER A 65 9.59 -8.65 17.39
N GLU A 66 8.42 -8.75 17.99
CA GLU A 66 7.92 -10.02 18.53
C GLU A 66 6.81 -10.50 17.60
N SER A 67 6.94 -11.73 17.15
CA SER A 67 6.07 -12.41 16.18
C SER A 67 4.64 -12.61 16.72
N THR A 68 3.93 -11.51 16.91
CA THR A 68 2.54 -11.52 17.38
C THR A 68 1.66 -11.77 16.17
N SER A 69 1.05 -12.95 16.13
CA SER A 69 0.05 -13.29 15.12
C SER A 69 -1.07 -12.23 15.07
N PHE A 70 -1.55 -11.87 13.87
CA PHE A 70 -2.65 -10.92 13.68
C PHE A 70 -3.86 -11.16 14.57
N ARG A 71 -4.18 -12.43 14.83
CA ARG A 71 -5.31 -12.84 15.66
C ARG A 71 -5.12 -12.59 17.16
N LYS A 72 -3.92 -12.18 17.58
CA LYS A 72 -3.51 -11.94 18.98
C LYS A 72 -3.16 -10.48 19.25
N LEU A 73 -3.43 -9.59 18.30
CA LEU A 73 -3.16 -8.18 18.49
C LEU A 73 -4.19 -7.59 19.45
N GLU A 74 -3.77 -7.32 20.68
CA GLU A 74 -4.53 -6.47 21.60
C GLU A 74 -4.68 -5.07 20.99
N PRO A 75 -5.81 -4.37 21.16
CA PRO A 75 -6.01 -3.03 20.62
C PRO A 75 -5.01 -2.04 21.25
N VAL A 76 -3.81 -1.96 20.68
CA VAL A 76 -2.84 -0.93 21.03
C VAL A 76 -3.15 0.25 20.12
N PRO A 77 -3.28 1.47 20.64
CA PRO A 77 -3.87 2.60 19.91
C PRO A 77 -3.07 3.05 18.67
N PHE A 78 -1.87 2.53 18.42
CA PHE A 78 -1.09 2.83 17.23
C PHE A 78 -0.17 1.65 16.86
N TRP A 79 -0.38 1.07 15.69
CA TRP A 79 0.50 0.05 15.10
C TRP A 79 1.25 0.61 13.91
N ASN A 80 2.55 0.35 13.85
CA ASN A 80 3.33 0.61 12.65
C ASN A 80 3.36 -0.67 11.81
N CYS A 81 2.95 -0.56 10.56
CA CYS A 81 3.17 -1.56 9.54
C CYS A 81 4.34 -1.13 8.65
N GLU A 82 5.28 -2.04 8.43
CA GLU A 82 6.38 -1.88 7.49
C GLU A 82 6.12 -2.74 6.27
N VAL A 83 6.09 -2.11 5.09
CA VAL A 83 5.96 -2.80 3.80
C VAL A 83 7.22 -2.52 2.99
N ARG A 84 7.86 -3.56 2.51
CA ARG A 84 9.10 -3.46 1.73
C ARG A 84 8.87 -3.89 0.30
N PHE A 85 9.20 -3.02 -0.65
CA PHE A 85 9.08 -3.25 -2.08
C PHE A 85 10.46 -3.32 -2.71
N ASP A 86 10.71 -4.33 -3.56
CA ASP A 86 11.88 -4.33 -4.43
C ASP A 86 11.60 -3.44 -5.66
N ASP A 87 12.35 -2.35 -5.81
CA ASP A 87 12.30 -1.44 -6.96
C ASP A 87 13.24 -1.94 -8.08
N ALA A 88 13.00 -3.18 -8.52
CA ALA A 88 13.69 -3.73 -9.68
C ALA A 88 13.35 -2.89 -10.93
N LYS A 89 14.32 -2.73 -11.84
CA LYS A 89 14.07 -2.12 -13.16
C LYS A 89 13.27 -3.12 -14.01
N VAL A 90 11.95 -3.05 -13.94
CA VAL A 90 11.06 -3.89 -14.77
C VAL A 90 10.38 -3.00 -15.82
N GLU A 91 10.14 -3.57 -17.01
CA GLU A 91 9.35 -2.97 -18.11
C GLU A 91 7.84 -2.94 -17.80
N SER A 92 7.42 -3.70 -16.80
CA SER A 92 6.08 -3.75 -16.24
C SER A 92 5.97 -2.89 -14.97
N PRO A 93 4.76 -2.55 -14.50
CA PRO A 93 4.57 -1.80 -13.26
C PRO A 93 5.36 -2.43 -12.12
N SER A 94 6.04 -1.58 -11.34
CA SER A 94 6.89 -2.02 -10.24
C SER A 94 6.07 -2.70 -9.14
N VAL A 95 6.75 -3.40 -8.23
CA VAL A 95 6.11 -3.98 -7.03
C VAL A 95 5.37 -2.90 -6.23
N CYS A 96 5.95 -1.70 -6.15
CA CYS A 96 5.36 -0.53 -5.49
C CYS A 96 4.09 -0.06 -6.21
N GLU A 97 4.12 0.04 -7.55
CA GLU A 97 2.98 0.47 -8.36
C GLU A 97 1.83 -0.55 -8.32
N ARG A 98 2.13 -1.85 -8.35
CA ARG A 98 1.14 -2.90 -8.14
C ARG A 98 0.48 -2.80 -6.77
N PHE A 99 1.26 -2.54 -5.71
CA PHE A 99 0.70 -2.29 -4.40
C PHE A 99 -0.21 -1.05 -4.39
N GLY A 100 0.23 0.05 -5.00
CA GLY A 100 -0.57 1.25 -5.20
C GLY A 100 -1.91 0.98 -5.88
N PHE A 101 -1.88 0.18 -6.94
CA PHE A 101 -3.07 -0.27 -7.66
C PHE A 101 -4.05 -1.03 -6.77
N TYR A 102 -3.60 -1.99 -5.96
CA TYR A 102 -4.49 -2.71 -5.05
C TYR A 102 -5.05 -1.81 -3.93
N VAL A 103 -4.27 -0.83 -3.45
CA VAL A 103 -4.78 0.17 -2.50
C VAL A 103 -5.88 1.01 -3.15
N ALA A 104 -5.67 1.47 -4.39
CA ALA A 104 -6.69 2.20 -5.15
C ALA A 104 -7.96 1.35 -5.36
N SER A 105 -7.82 0.06 -5.69
CA SER A 105 -8.95 -0.88 -5.77
C SER A 105 -9.81 -0.87 -4.51
N PHE A 106 -9.13 -0.98 -3.37
CA PHE A 106 -9.80 -1.09 -2.09
C PHE A 106 -10.56 0.20 -1.80
N LEU A 107 -9.92 1.34 -1.99
CA LEU A 107 -10.55 2.66 -1.80
C LEU A 107 -11.73 2.87 -2.75
N TYR A 108 -11.63 2.40 -3.99
CA TYR A 108 -12.71 2.47 -4.97
C TYR A 108 -13.92 1.61 -4.54
N ASN A 109 -13.67 0.37 -4.12
CA ASN A 109 -14.73 -0.53 -3.62
C ASN A 109 -15.41 -0.01 -2.35
N GLU A 110 -14.69 0.75 -1.52
CA GLU A 110 -15.23 1.46 -0.35
C GLU A 110 -15.86 2.82 -0.70
N ALA A 111 -15.97 3.17 -2.00
CA ALA A 111 -16.51 4.43 -2.51
C ALA A 111 -15.79 5.70 -1.98
N ILE A 112 -14.48 5.59 -1.68
CA ILE A 112 -13.63 6.69 -1.20
C ILE A 112 -13.01 7.46 -2.37
N ILE A 113 -12.71 6.77 -3.48
CA ILE A 113 -12.29 7.38 -4.75
C ILE A 113 -13.27 7.01 -5.85
N ASP A 114 -13.37 7.84 -6.88
CA ASP A 114 -14.28 7.65 -8.01
C ASP A 114 -13.61 7.01 -9.24
N ASP A 115 -14.41 6.74 -10.27
CA ASP A 115 -13.94 6.18 -11.55
C ASP A 115 -12.84 7.03 -12.18
N THR A 116 -13.00 8.35 -12.13
CA THR A 116 -12.04 9.30 -12.73
C THR A 116 -10.67 9.15 -12.07
N CYS A 117 -10.63 9.11 -10.74
CA CYS A 117 -9.39 8.93 -9.99
C CYS A 117 -8.76 7.56 -10.28
N LEU A 118 -9.57 6.51 -10.38
CA LEU A 118 -9.09 5.16 -10.68
C LEU A 118 -8.52 5.07 -12.10
N ASP A 119 -9.20 5.63 -13.11
CA ASP A 119 -8.77 5.69 -14.52
C ASP A 119 -7.43 6.41 -14.67
N GLU A 120 -7.24 7.54 -13.98
CA GLU A 120 -5.99 8.29 -14.00
C GLU A 120 -4.81 7.48 -13.43
N LEU A 121 -5.05 6.71 -12.38
CA LEU A 121 -4.04 5.85 -11.75
C LEU A 121 -3.73 4.63 -12.61
N GLU A 122 -4.75 4.00 -13.20
CA GLU A 122 -4.63 2.91 -14.17
C GLU A 122 -3.75 3.30 -15.36
N MET A 123 -4.06 4.46 -15.97
CA MET A 123 -3.28 4.99 -17.08
C MET A 123 -1.84 5.32 -16.66
N ALA A 124 -1.66 5.98 -15.50
CA ALA A 124 -0.34 6.37 -15.03
C ALA A 124 0.59 5.19 -14.73
N TRP A 125 0.05 4.08 -14.24
CA TRP A 125 0.82 2.89 -13.89
C TRP A 125 0.77 1.80 -14.97
N SER A 126 0.08 2.04 -16.09
CA SER A 126 -0.10 1.07 -17.17
C SER A 126 -0.66 -0.27 -16.66
N VAL A 127 -1.72 -0.17 -15.84
CA VAL A 127 -2.48 -1.28 -15.24
C VAL A 127 -3.95 -1.14 -15.58
N HIS A 128 -4.74 -2.19 -15.41
CA HIS A 128 -6.18 -2.15 -15.67
C HIS A 128 -6.96 -2.98 -14.64
N PHE A 129 -8.08 -2.46 -14.12
CA PHE A 129 -9.03 -3.24 -13.32
C PHE A 129 -9.96 -4.05 -14.20
N SER A 130 -10.12 -5.34 -13.89
CA SER A 130 -11.31 -6.06 -14.31
C SER A 130 -12.50 -5.53 -13.49
N ARG A 131 -13.23 -4.57 -14.05
CA ARG A 131 -14.50 -4.12 -13.47
C ARG A 131 -15.53 -5.21 -13.73
N GLU A 132 -16.10 -5.79 -12.68
CA GLU A 132 -17.32 -6.58 -12.86
C GLU A 132 -18.43 -5.61 -13.30
N PRO A 133 -19.22 -5.98 -14.34
CA PRO A 133 -20.29 -5.13 -14.87
C PRO A 133 -21.46 -4.94 -13.89
#